data_AF-A0A2Z6NKR7-F1
#
_entry.id   AF-A0A2Z6NKR7-F1
#
_cell.length_a   1.000
_cell.length_b   1.000
_cell.length_c   1.000
_cell.angle_alpha   90.00
_cell.angle_beta   90.00
_cell.angle_gamma   90.00
#
_symmetry.space_group_name_H-M   'P 1'
#
loop_
_entity.id
_entity.type
_entity.pdbx_description
1 polymer ?
#
loop_
_entity_poly.entity_id
_entity_poly.type
_entity_poly.pdbx_seq_one_letter_code
_entity_poly.pdbx_strand_id
1 'polypeptide(L)' 'MDPTLTGSMSTGARVIAVRNDLAKLQLTSPVCTSKGEKIALSRRVEKHWRLIGWGQIQAGITLEVPPAPILS' A
#
# COMPACT_ATOMS: atom_id res chain seq x y z
N MET A 1 18.81 -1.20 -9.84
CA MET A 1 17.42 -0.85 -9.48
C MET A 1 16.73 -0.43 -10.76
N ASP A 2 16.01 -1.36 -11.37
CA ASP A 2 15.34 -1.16 -12.66
C ASP A 2 13.95 -0.52 -12.42
N PRO A 3 13.61 0.63 -13.03
CA PRO A 3 12.39 1.39 -12.72
C PRO A 3 11.08 0.78 -13.27
N THR A 4 11.07 -0.47 -13.73
CA THR A 4 9.97 -1.03 -14.54
C THR A 4 9.05 -2.01 -13.81
N LEU A 5 9.26 -2.32 -12.53
CA LEU A 5 8.39 -3.25 -11.81
C LEU A 5 7.13 -2.58 -11.23
N THR A 6 6.30 -1.99 -12.08
CA THR A 6 4.93 -1.63 -11.70
C THR A 6 4.06 -2.89 -11.72
N GLY A 7 4.29 -3.79 -10.77
CA GLY A 7 3.35 -4.86 -10.48
C GLY A 7 2.20 -4.27 -9.69
N SER A 8 0.96 -4.39 -10.18
CA SER A 8 -0.23 -4.00 -9.42
C SER A 8 -0.30 -4.84 -8.13
N MET A 9 0.13 -4.27 -7.00
CA MET A 9 0.09 -4.98 -5.73
C MET A 9 -1.23 -4.70 -5.02
N SER A 10 -2.05 -5.74 -4.85
CA SER A 10 -3.21 -5.70 -3.96
C SER A 10 -2.83 -6.28 -2.60
N THR A 11 -3.03 -5.52 -1.53
CA THR A 11 -2.89 -6.02 -0.16
C THR A 11 -4.15 -5.71 0.63
N GLY A 12 -4.42 -6.54 1.64
CA GLY A 12 -5.43 -6.22 2.65
C GLY A 12 -4.96 -5.03 3.50
N ALA A 13 -5.91 -4.25 3.99
CA ALA A 13 -5.61 -3.19 4.93
C ALA A 13 -6.76 -3.02 5.94
N ARG A 14 -6.40 -2.61 7.15
CA ARG A 14 -7.34 -2.21 8.20
C ARG A 14 -7.29 -0.70 8.37
N VAL A 15 -8.45 -0.06 8.38
CA VAL A 15 -8.58 1.38 8.68
C VAL A 15 -8.30 1.59 10.17
N ILE A 16 -7.34 2.45 10.50
CA ILE A 16 -6.95 2.78 11.88
C ILE A 16 -7.59 4.10 12.32
N ALA A 17 -7.57 5.10 11.45
CA ALA A 17 -8.16 6.40 11.71
C ALA A 17 -8.57 7.04 10.38
N VAL A 18 -9.60 7.87 10.44
CA VAL A 18 -10.05 8.71 9.31
C VAL A 18 -10.19 10.12 9.84
N ARG A 19 -9.64 11.10 9.11
CA ARG A 19 -9.75 12.51 9.43
C ARG A 19 -9.83 13.29 8.12
N ASN A 20 -10.95 13.98 7.91
CA ASN A 20 -11.21 14.74 6.69
C ASN A 20 -11.05 13.84 5.44
N ASP A 21 -10.14 14.21 4.55
CA ASP A 21 -9.76 13.54 3.31
C ASP A 21 -8.60 12.54 3.48
N LEU A 22 -8.10 12.37 4.72
CA LEU A 22 -6.99 11.47 5.03
C LEU A 22 -7.45 10.22 5.77
N ALA A 23 -6.91 9.08 5.38
CA ALA A 23 -7.11 7.81 6.07
C ALA A 23 -5.76 7.19 6.44
N LYS A 24 -5.63 6.73 7.68
CA LYS A 24 -4.49 5.94 8.14
C LYS A 24 -4.85 4.46 8.03
N LEU A 25 -4.11 3.74 7.19
CA LEU A 25 -4.31 2.32 6.93
C LEU A 25 -3.13 1.51 7.49
N GLN A 26 -3.43 0.41 8.17
CA GLN A 26 -2.45 -0.61 8.53
C GLN A 26 -2.55 -1.74 7.50
N LEU A 27 -1.49 -1.95 6.73
CA LEU A 27 -1.43 -3.00 5.72
C LEU A 27 -1.25 -4.38 6.39
N THR A 28 -1.84 -5.42 5.80
CA THR A 28 -1.67 -6.80 6.29
C THR A 28 -0.33 -7.40 5.91
N SER A 29 0.23 -6.97 4.79
CA SER A 29 1.57 -7.31 4.32
C SER A 29 2.29 -6.06 3.82
N PRO A 30 3.63 -5.99 3.96
CA PRO A 30 4.38 -4.87 3.41
C PRO A 30 4.30 -4.86 1.88
N VAL A 31 4.34 -3.67 1.31
CA VAL A 31 4.21 -3.44 -0.13
C VAL A 31 5.33 -2.53 -0.62
N CYS A 32 5.76 -2.74 -1.85
CA CYS A 32 6.66 -1.82 -2.53
C CYS A 32 5.82 -0.67 -3.10
N THR A 33 6.04 0.55 -2.61
CA THR A 33 5.33 1.74 -3.09
C THR A 33 6.10 3.00 -2.74
N SER A 34 5.76 4.12 -3.36
CA SER A 34 6.35 5.44 -3.09
C SER A 34 5.33 6.46 -2.61
N LYS A 35 5.79 7.47 -1.85
CA LYS A 35 4.97 8.66 -1.59
C LYS A 35 4.60 9.29 -2.93
N GLY A 36 3.36 9.74 -3.05
CA GLY A 36 2.82 10.29 -4.29
C GLY A 36 2.27 9.24 -5.26
N GLU A 37 2.39 7.95 -4.99
CA GLU A 37 1.78 6.92 -5.84
C GLU A 37 0.25 6.89 -5.68
N LYS A 38 -0.45 6.74 -6.80
CA LYS A 38 -1.92 6.67 -6.83
C LYS A 38 -2.38 5.26 -6.46
N ILE A 39 -3.37 5.17 -5.58
CA ILE A 39 -3.93 3.90 -5.12
C ILE A 39 -5.44 3.86 -5.34
N ALA A 40 -5.96 2.65 -5.57
CA ALA A 40 -7.39 2.38 -5.59
C ALA A 40 -7.79 1.67 -4.28
N LEU A 41 -8.94 2.04 -3.73
CA LEU A 41 -9.51 1.43 -2.54
C LEU A 41 -10.70 0.56 -2.95
N SER A 42 -10.65 -0.72 -2.59
CA SER A 42 -11.77 -1.63 -2.76
C SER A 42 -12.26 -2.14 -1.41
N ARG A 43 -13.57 -2.42 -1.31
CA ARG A 43 -14.21 -3.00 -0.13
C ARG A 43 -14.99 -4.23 -0.52
N ARG A 44 -14.91 -5.28 0.31
CA ARG A 44 -15.73 -6.48 0.15
C ARG A 44 -17.16 -6.22 0.65
N VAL A 45 -18.14 -6.36 -0.24
CA VAL A 45 -19.58 -6.24 0.05
C VAL A 45 -20.28 -7.43 -0.61
N GLU A 46 -21.05 -8.21 0.15
CA GLU A 46 -21.78 -9.38 -0.37
C GLU A 46 -20.90 -10.31 -1.20
N LYS A 47 -19.70 -10.63 -0.68
CA LYS A 47 -18.65 -11.46 -1.32
C LYS A 47 -17.97 -10.86 -2.56
N HIS A 48 -18.39 -9.68 -3.04
CA HIS A 48 -17.77 -9.00 -4.18
C HIS A 48 -16.84 -7.88 -3.72
N TRP A 49 -15.70 -7.72 -4.38
CA TRP A 49 -14.86 -6.55 -4.23
C TRP A 49 -15.43 -5.42 -5.08
N ARG A 50 -15.80 -4.32 -4.44
CA ARG A 50 -16.29 -3.11 -5.11
C ARG A 50 -15.26 -2.01 -4.95
N LEU A 51 -14.93 -1.32 -6.03
CA LEU A 51 -14.16 -0.09 -5.97
C LEU A 51 -14.98 0.95 -5.21
N ILE A 52 -14.40 1.52 -4.15
CA ILE A 52 -15.05 2.53 -3.30
C ILE A 52 -14.42 3.91 -3.44
N GLY A 53 -13.23 4.01 -4.03
CA GLY A 53 -12.56 5.28 -4.26
C GLY A 53 -11.10 5.10 -4.68
N TRP A 54 -10.40 6.23 -4.77
CA TRP A 54 -8.97 6.30 -5.06
C TRP A 54 -8.33 7.42 -4.23
N GLY A 55 -7.01 7.40 -4.14
CA GLY A 55 -6.25 8.41 -3.41
C GLY A 55 -4.77 8.34 -3.75
N GLN A 56 -3.97 9.03 -2.96
CA GLN A 56 -2.52 9.10 -3.13
C GLN A 56 -1.83 8.89 -1.79
N ILE A 57 -0.70 8.18 -1.79
CA ILE A 57 0.06 7.92 -0.57
C ILE A 57 0.77 9.21 -0.12
N GLN A 58 0.36 9.76 1.01
CA GLN A 58 0.96 10.97 1.59
C GLN A 58 2.16 10.65 2.50
N ALA A 59 2.06 9.59 3.31
CA ALA A 59 3.09 9.16 4.24
C ALA A 59 2.92 7.67 4.61
N GLY A 60 3.97 7.05 5.14
CA GLY A 60 3.96 5.66 5.57
C GLY A 60 5.18 5.32 6.44
N ILE A 61 5.19 4.12 7.00
CA ILE A 61 6.33 3.54 7.72
C ILE A 61 7.02 2.57 6.76
N THR A 62 8.31 2.78 6.51
CA THR A 62 9.11 1.91 5.64
C THR A 62 9.74 0.80 6.48
N LEU A 63 9.76 -0.42 5.95
CA LEU A 63 10.58 -1.50 6.51
C LEU A 63 12.00 -1.37 5.98
N GLU A 64 12.97 -1.37 6.88
CA GLU A 64 14.38 -1.45 6.50
C GLU A 64 14.69 -2.89 6.10
N VAL A 65 15.14 -3.08 4.85
CA VAL A 65 15.59 -4.39 4.39
C VAL A 65 17.07 -4.49 4.75
N PRO A 66 17.48 -5.49 5.57
CA PRO A 66 18.89 -5.66 5.88
C PRO A 66 19.67 -5.91 4.59
N PRO A 67 20.90 -5.38 4.47
CA PRO A 67 21.73 -5.60 3.28
C PRO A 67 21.92 -7.10 3.07
N ALA A 68 21.84 -7.55 1.81
CA ALA A 68 22.05 -8.94 1.47
C ALA A 68 23.41 -9.41 1.99
N PRO A 69 23.53 -10.66 2.49
CA PRO A 69 24.82 -11.21 2.85
C PRO A 69 25.74 -11.13 1.63
N ILE A 70 26.91 -10.50 1.83
CA ILE A 70 27.96 -10.52 0.83
C ILE A 70 28.42 -11.98 0.77
N LEU A 71 28.02 -12.71 -0.26
CA LEU A 71 28.60 -14.03 -0.55
C LEU A 71 30.04 -13.77 -0.98
N SER A 72 30.96 -13.93 -0.03
CA SER A 72 32.41 -14.01 -0.27
C SER A 72 32.80 -15.35 -0.86
#